data_AF-A0A847PK66-F1
#
_entry.id   AF-A0A847PK66-F1
#
_cell.length_a   1.000
_cell.length_b   1.000
_cell.length_c   1.000
_cell.angle_alpha   90.00
_cell.angle_beta   90.00
_cell.angle_gamma   90.00
#
_symmetry.space_group_name_H-M   'P 1'
#
loop_
_entity.id
_entity.type
_entity.pdbx_description
1 polymer ?
#
loop_
_entity_poly.entity_id
_entity_poly.type
_entity_poly.pdbx_seq_one_letter_code
_entity_poly.pdbx_strand_id
1 'polypeptide(L)'
;MVFGAYAIDVNAKSYINRLFLLTTSSLAVWSFTYSIASSAPTAEASAFWRCMSVFGWGFFHTLLLHFALILTNHRFQLNKLSRAIILYLPSVINVILFAPFGFLAEKQYEMVPSDFGWVNMLPANIGQIWINVYYITYTVITIVLLIRWWREIEPDSPLKRQITHFLISMMFPFVVGSITDILPGMLGLEQRIPALAIPFMIPSTISLFITLRRFGLLLERKMEIPLLPEVGKSTDEERMRLFETAAAIFMIGAVGSLFSGYFIARESLVDELLLTAVVFSLGIFLRFIPLITKNHTEQNTLFLIASIIGMTFFIIKDIDKGAISVWAVYTIFLLYTVVLNSDRHVLFFLWVTLIIQVALWIAYPKVHAVVDNAQYLKRIFIIILSYAAVRYLTNEYSLKERGYELFAREQEILEKISSNFISVTTENMRE
;
A
#
# COMPACT_ATOMS: atom_id res chain seq x y z
N MET A 1 -1.61 2.17 3.74
CA MET A 1 -1.71 0.75 3.34
C MET A 1 -0.35 0.07 3.11
N VAL A 2 0.57 0.57 2.27
CA VAL A 2 1.87 -0.08 2.00
C VAL A 2 2.67 -0.41 3.27
N PHE A 3 2.81 0.56 4.20
CA PHE A 3 3.45 0.30 5.49
C PHE A 3 2.74 -0.77 6.33
N GLY A 4 1.42 -0.83 6.27
CA GLY A 4 0.62 -1.86 6.94
C GLY A 4 0.82 -3.25 6.33
N ALA A 5 0.89 -3.33 5.00
CA ALA A 5 1.18 -4.58 4.29
C ALA A 5 2.59 -5.08 4.65
N TYR A 6 3.59 -4.19 4.64
CA TYR A 6 4.94 -4.51 5.08
C TYR A 6 4.98 -5.03 6.53
N ALA A 7 4.22 -4.43 7.44
CA ALA A 7 4.14 -4.91 8.82
C ALA A 7 3.62 -6.36 8.89
N ILE A 8 2.63 -6.72 8.07
CA ILE A 8 2.12 -8.09 8.00
C ILE A 8 3.15 -9.05 7.37
N ASP A 9 3.91 -8.63 6.38
CA ASP A 9 4.99 -9.44 5.81
C ASP A 9 6.08 -9.77 6.83
N VAL A 10 6.41 -8.80 7.70
CA VAL A 10 7.37 -9.04 8.79
C VAL A 10 6.82 -10.07 9.78
N ASN A 11 5.56 -9.95 10.19
CA ASN A 11 4.94 -10.89 11.12
C ASN A 11 3.40 -10.86 11.05
N ALA A 12 2.83 -11.77 10.26
CA ALA A 12 1.39 -11.87 10.05
C ALA A 12 0.61 -12.38 11.28
N LYS A 13 1.29 -13.01 12.25
CA LYS A 13 0.68 -13.48 13.51
C LYS A 13 0.63 -12.39 14.57
N SER A 14 1.47 -11.36 14.44
CA SER A 14 1.48 -10.22 15.37
C SER A 14 0.15 -9.48 15.30
N TYR A 15 -0.51 -9.43 16.46
CA TYR A 15 -1.73 -8.67 16.65
C TYR A 15 -1.54 -7.17 16.38
N ILE A 16 -0.40 -6.61 16.79
CA ILE A 16 -0.05 -5.20 16.58
C ILE A 16 0.07 -4.91 15.08
N ASN A 17 0.67 -5.81 14.30
CA ASN A 17 0.86 -5.63 12.86
C ASN A 17 -0.47 -5.68 12.12
N ARG A 18 -1.39 -6.57 12.53
CA ARG A 18 -2.77 -6.62 12.03
C ARG A 18 -3.53 -5.34 12.33
N LEU A 19 -3.45 -4.85 13.57
CA LEU A 19 -4.12 -3.62 13.95
C LEU A 19 -3.54 -2.41 13.18
N PHE A 20 -2.22 -2.35 13.00
CA PHE A 20 -1.58 -1.31 12.20
C PHE A 20 -2.01 -1.35 10.73
N LEU A 21 -2.13 -2.56 10.13
CA LEU A 21 -2.71 -2.70 8.80
C LEU A 21 -4.14 -2.14 8.77
N LEU A 22 -5.00 -2.53 9.70
CA LEU A 22 -6.38 -2.04 9.77
C LEU A 22 -6.45 -0.52 9.88
N THR A 23 -5.64 0.11 10.75
CA THR A 23 -5.58 1.57 10.89
C THR A 23 -5.16 2.24 9.58
N THR A 24 -4.09 1.74 8.94
CA THR A 24 -3.60 2.33 7.67
C THR A 24 -4.50 2.05 6.47
N SER A 25 -5.29 0.98 6.50
CA SER A 25 -6.31 0.67 5.50
C SER A 25 -7.55 1.55 5.69
N SER A 26 -7.99 1.73 6.94
CA SER A 26 -9.09 2.62 7.29
C SER A 26 -8.80 4.07 6.88
N LEU A 27 -7.57 4.57 7.13
CA LEU A 27 -7.17 5.88 6.62
C LEU A 27 -7.14 5.91 5.08
N ALA A 28 -6.65 4.86 4.42
CA ALA A 28 -6.60 4.81 2.97
C ALA A 28 -8.02 4.85 2.34
N VAL A 29 -8.97 4.09 2.90
CA VAL A 29 -10.38 4.12 2.48
C VAL A 29 -10.95 5.52 2.67
N TRP A 30 -10.69 6.15 3.82
CA TRP A 30 -11.15 7.51 4.08
C TRP A 30 -10.58 8.49 3.05
N SER A 31 -9.26 8.54 2.87
CA SER A 31 -8.61 9.46 1.93
C SER A 31 -9.07 9.24 0.49
N PHE A 32 -9.21 7.98 0.07
CA PHE A 32 -9.55 7.63 -1.29
C PHE A 32 -10.98 8.03 -1.65
N THR A 33 -11.95 7.65 -0.82
CA THR A 33 -13.36 8.01 -1.00
C THR A 33 -13.58 9.53 -0.94
N TYR A 34 -12.86 10.22 -0.04
CA TYR A 34 -12.89 11.69 0.05
C TYR A 34 -12.36 12.35 -1.22
N SER A 35 -11.24 11.84 -1.77
CA SER A 35 -10.64 12.36 -3.00
C SER A 35 -11.57 12.19 -4.20
N ILE A 36 -12.22 11.03 -4.34
CA ILE A 36 -13.23 10.78 -5.38
C ILE A 36 -14.42 11.73 -5.21
N ALA A 37 -14.95 11.87 -3.98
CA ALA A 37 -16.07 12.74 -3.70
C ALA A 37 -15.79 14.20 -4.07
N SER A 38 -14.61 14.72 -3.73
CA SER A 38 -14.22 16.10 -4.06
C SER A 38 -14.09 16.32 -5.56
N SER A 39 -13.78 15.29 -6.34
CA SER A 39 -13.58 15.35 -7.80
C SER A 39 -14.77 14.81 -8.61
N ALA A 40 -15.87 14.46 -7.95
CA ALA A 40 -17.02 13.81 -8.57
C ALA A 40 -17.66 14.69 -9.66
N PRO A 41 -18.31 14.09 -10.67
CA PRO A 41 -18.95 14.86 -11.75
C PRO A 41 -20.26 15.55 -11.30
N THR A 42 -20.95 15.01 -10.29
CA THR A 42 -22.23 15.54 -9.80
C THR A 42 -22.27 15.60 -8.28
N ALA A 43 -23.21 16.40 -7.75
CA ALA A 43 -23.45 16.54 -6.32
C ALA A 43 -23.86 15.20 -5.68
N GLU A 44 -24.71 14.43 -6.34
CA GLU A 44 -25.19 13.12 -5.88
C GLU A 44 -24.05 12.10 -5.83
N ALA A 45 -23.21 12.06 -6.87
CA ALA A 45 -22.03 11.21 -6.88
C ALA A 45 -21.06 11.61 -5.76
N SER A 46 -20.87 12.91 -5.53
CA SER A 46 -20.04 13.42 -4.43
C SER A 46 -20.58 12.97 -3.07
N ALA A 47 -21.88 13.15 -2.82
CA ALA A 47 -22.55 12.75 -1.59
C ALA A 47 -22.45 11.23 -1.36
N PHE A 48 -22.66 10.43 -2.40
CA PHE A 48 -22.52 8.97 -2.33
C PHE A 48 -21.11 8.55 -1.89
N TRP A 49 -20.07 9.12 -2.51
CA TRP A 49 -18.68 8.83 -2.13
C TRP A 49 -18.32 9.39 -0.75
N ARG A 50 -18.99 10.46 -0.27
CA ARG A 50 -18.89 10.87 1.13
C ARG A 50 -19.54 9.91 2.10
N CYS A 51 -20.67 9.32 1.76
CA CYS A 51 -21.26 8.24 2.55
C CYS A 51 -20.29 7.05 2.63
N MET A 52 -19.67 6.66 1.50
CA MET A 52 -18.66 5.59 1.46
C MET A 52 -17.46 5.85 2.38
N SER A 53 -17.14 7.11 2.68
CA SER A 53 -16.01 7.45 3.55
C SER A 53 -16.15 6.96 4.99
N VAL A 54 -17.37 6.64 5.44
CA VAL A 54 -17.63 6.13 6.80
C VAL A 54 -16.90 4.82 7.09
N PHE A 55 -16.68 3.97 6.08
CA PHE A 55 -15.91 2.75 6.24
C PHE A 55 -14.44 3.04 6.58
N GLY A 56 -13.96 4.25 6.27
CA GLY A 56 -12.69 4.78 6.71
C GLY A 56 -12.80 5.49 8.06
N TRP A 57 -13.31 6.73 8.06
CA TRP A 57 -13.31 7.59 9.27
C TRP A 57 -14.09 7.00 10.45
N GLY A 58 -15.13 6.23 10.16
CA GLY A 58 -15.96 5.57 11.17
C GLY A 58 -15.19 4.58 12.01
N PHE A 59 -14.12 3.96 11.49
CA PHE A 59 -13.26 3.03 12.23
C PHE A 59 -11.90 3.60 12.62
N PHE A 60 -11.41 4.61 11.91
CA PHE A 60 -10.04 5.10 12.07
C PHE A 60 -9.73 5.51 13.50
N HIS A 61 -10.56 6.37 14.11
CA HIS A 61 -10.33 6.90 15.46
C HIS A 61 -10.43 5.80 16.54
N THR A 62 -11.35 4.86 16.37
CA THR A 62 -11.47 3.68 17.24
C THR A 62 -10.24 2.78 17.17
N LEU A 63 -9.76 2.49 15.96
CA LEU A 63 -8.55 1.67 15.76
C LEU A 63 -7.32 2.35 16.34
N LEU A 64 -7.24 3.68 16.22
CA LEU A 64 -6.14 4.46 16.78
C LEU A 64 -6.17 4.51 18.31
N LEU A 65 -7.35 4.65 18.93
CA LEU A 65 -7.51 4.54 20.38
C LEU A 65 -7.14 3.14 20.89
N HIS A 66 -7.59 2.10 20.18
CA HIS A 66 -7.19 0.73 20.47
C HIS A 66 -5.67 0.56 20.41
N PHE A 67 -5.04 1.17 19.41
CA PHE A 67 -3.60 1.17 19.27
C PHE A 67 -2.91 1.79 20.49
N ALA A 68 -3.37 2.96 20.94
CA ALA A 68 -2.83 3.62 22.13
C ALA A 68 -3.03 2.82 23.42
N LEU A 69 -4.17 2.12 23.58
CA LEU A 69 -4.41 1.25 24.74
C LEU A 69 -3.38 0.12 24.84
N ILE A 70 -2.98 -0.45 23.69
CA ILE A 70 -1.96 -1.51 23.63
C ILE A 70 -0.57 -0.93 23.93
N LEU A 71 -0.21 0.19 23.30
CA LEU A 71 1.09 0.83 23.48
C LEU A 71 1.35 1.24 24.94
N THR A 72 0.31 1.77 25.60
CA THR A 72 0.39 2.24 26.98
C THR A 72 0.18 1.12 28.01
N ASN A 73 0.01 -0.13 27.55
CA ASN A 73 -0.34 -1.29 28.37
C ASN A 73 -1.45 -1.00 29.40
N HIS A 74 -2.48 -0.27 28.95
CA HIS A 74 -3.51 0.25 29.85
C HIS A 74 -4.39 -0.87 30.42
N ARG A 75 -4.95 -0.69 31.63
CA ARG A 75 -5.81 -1.69 32.31
C ARG A 75 -7.06 -2.07 31.50
N PHE A 76 -7.51 -1.17 30.62
CA PHE A 76 -8.61 -1.42 29.67
C PHE A 76 -8.11 -2.26 28.48
N GLN A 77 -7.78 -3.52 28.71
CA GLN A 77 -7.43 -4.47 27.65
C GLN A 77 -8.71 -5.09 27.06
N LEU A 78 -8.76 -5.31 25.75
CA LEU A 78 -9.94 -5.84 25.05
C LEU A 78 -10.15 -7.36 25.20
N ASN A 79 -9.61 -7.97 26.25
CA ASN A 79 -9.69 -9.42 26.49
C ASN A 79 -11.11 -9.88 26.85
N LYS A 80 -12.04 -8.95 27.12
CA LYS A 80 -13.46 -9.23 27.39
C LYS A 80 -14.31 -8.66 26.25
N LEU A 81 -15.27 -9.45 25.77
CA LEU A 81 -16.18 -9.06 24.69
C LEU A 81 -16.92 -7.74 24.99
N SER A 82 -17.36 -7.51 26.23
CA SER A 82 -18.04 -6.27 26.61
C SER A 82 -17.18 -5.01 26.38
N ARG A 83 -15.88 -5.07 26.69
CA ARG A 83 -14.94 -3.95 26.46
C ARG A 83 -14.70 -3.72 24.98
N ALA A 84 -14.61 -4.80 24.20
CA ALA A 84 -14.50 -4.70 22.74
C ALA A 84 -15.77 -4.09 22.12
N ILE A 85 -16.95 -4.51 22.58
CA ILE A 85 -18.22 -3.93 22.14
C ILE A 85 -18.27 -2.43 22.47
N ILE A 86 -17.97 -2.03 23.70
CA ILE A 86 -18.00 -0.60 24.09
C ILE A 86 -17.09 0.25 23.19
N LEU A 87 -15.91 -0.25 22.83
CA LEU A 87 -14.96 0.48 22.01
C LEU A 87 -15.37 0.55 20.53
N TYR A 88 -15.92 -0.53 19.97
CA TYR A 88 -16.22 -0.61 18.53
C TYR A 88 -17.67 -0.29 18.16
N LEU A 89 -18.59 -0.29 19.12
CA LEU A 89 -20.01 -0.04 18.89
C LEU A 89 -20.27 1.33 18.23
N PRO A 90 -19.64 2.45 18.65
CA PRO A 90 -19.82 3.74 17.97
C PRO A 90 -19.41 3.71 16.49
N SER A 91 -18.36 2.96 16.13
CA SER A 91 -17.96 2.77 14.73
C SER A 91 -19.02 2.03 13.91
N VAL A 92 -19.64 1.00 14.49
CA VAL A 92 -20.73 0.27 13.85
C VAL A 92 -21.97 1.16 13.69
N ILE A 93 -22.30 1.95 14.72
CA ILE A 93 -23.37 2.95 14.65
C ILE A 93 -23.10 3.95 13.52
N ASN A 94 -21.86 4.44 13.39
CA ASN A 94 -21.49 5.34 12.29
C ASN A 94 -21.81 4.72 10.93
N VAL A 95 -21.45 3.45 10.69
CA VAL A 95 -21.77 2.75 9.44
C VAL A 95 -23.28 2.70 9.21
N ILE A 96 -24.07 2.30 10.22
CA ILE A 96 -25.53 2.19 10.10
C ILE A 96 -26.19 3.54 9.77
N LEU A 97 -25.65 4.63 10.34
CA LEU A 97 -26.19 5.97 10.14
C LEU A 97 -25.76 6.60 8.82
N PHE A 98 -24.48 6.51 8.45
CA PHE A 98 -23.88 7.33 7.40
C PHE A 98 -23.35 6.57 6.17
N ALA A 99 -23.36 5.22 6.18
CA ALA A 99 -23.03 4.47 4.97
C ALA A 99 -24.03 4.77 3.84
N PRO A 100 -23.72 4.47 2.57
CA PRO A 100 -24.71 4.60 1.51
C PRO A 100 -25.98 3.83 1.88
N PHE A 101 -27.13 4.46 1.68
CA PHE A 101 -28.45 3.93 2.08
C PHE A 101 -28.66 3.80 3.61
N GLY A 102 -27.77 4.36 4.43
CA GLY A 102 -27.96 4.49 5.87
C GLY A 102 -29.03 5.52 6.24
N PHE A 103 -29.49 5.50 7.49
CA PHE A 103 -30.62 6.33 7.95
C PHE A 103 -30.44 7.84 7.76
N LEU A 104 -29.19 8.31 7.73
CA LEU A 104 -28.84 9.72 7.55
C LEU A 104 -28.12 10.00 6.22
N ALA A 105 -27.86 9.00 5.37
CA ALA A 105 -27.01 9.14 4.18
C ALA A 105 -27.41 10.34 3.29
N GLU A 106 -28.68 10.43 2.89
CA GLU A 106 -29.18 11.49 1.99
C GLU A 106 -29.43 12.82 2.70
N LYS A 107 -29.51 12.82 4.04
CA LYS A 107 -29.88 13.99 4.84
C LYS A 107 -28.68 14.79 5.33
N GLN A 108 -27.47 14.36 5.00
CA GLN A 108 -26.23 14.89 5.58
C GLN A 108 -25.38 15.68 4.58
N TYR A 109 -25.76 15.71 3.30
CA TYR A 109 -24.95 16.29 2.26
C TYR A 109 -25.76 17.25 1.39
N GLU A 110 -25.44 18.53 1.48
CA GLU A 110 -25.82 19.56 0.52
C GLU A 110 -24.54 19.97 -0.21
N MET A 111 -24.20 19.22 -1.27
CA MET A 111 -22.92 19.36 -1.95
C MET A 111 -22.98 20.53 -2.93
N VAL A 112 -22.15 21.54 -2.69
CA VAL A 112 -22.02 22.74 -3.52
C VAL A 112 -20.61 22.78 -4.12
N PRO A 113 -20.47 23.11 -5.42
CA PRO A 113 -19.16 23.24 -6.03
C PRO A 113 -18.39 24.44 -5.43
N SER A 114 -17.08 24.25 -5.22
CA SER A 114 -16.13 25.29 -4.82
C SER A 114 -14.86 25.21 -5.67
N ASP A 115 -13.96 26.18 -5.52
CA ASP A 115 -12.65 26.19 -6.17
C ASP A 115 -11.78 24.96 -5.80
N PHE A 116 -12.09 24.29 -4.68
CA PHE A 116 -11.38 23.11 -4.18
C PHE A 116 -12.15 21.80 -4.42
N GLY A 117 -13.19 21.82 -5.27
CA GLY A 117 -14.09 20.70 -5.51
C GLY A 117 -15.37 20.80 -4.69
N TRP A 118 -16.05 19.67 -4.49
CA TRP A 118 -17.33 19.66 -3.76
C TRP A 118 -17.17 19.85 -2.25
N VAL A 119 -17.93 20.79 -1.70
CA VAL A 119 -17.98 21.11 -0.27
C VAL A 119 -19.41 20.88 0.23
N ASN A 120 -19.53 20.36 1.45
CA ASN A 120 -20.83 20.19 2.10
C ASN A 120 -21.21 21.51 2.79
N MET A 121 -22.29 22.15 2.34
CA MET A 121 -22.80 23.42 2.89
C MET A 121 -23.93 23.21 3.91
N LEU A 122 -24.23 21.95 4.25
CA LEU A 122 -25.35 21.64 5.12
C LEU A 122 -25.09 22.18 6.54
N PRO A 123 -26.00 23.01 7.10
CA PRO A 123 -25.84 23.53 8.45
C PRO A 123 -25.71 22.41 9.48
N ALA A 124 -25.02 22.71 10.59
CA ALA A 124 -24.79 21.75 11.67
C ALA A 124 -26.10 21.12 12.15
N ASN A 125 -26.27 19.83 11.85
CA ASN A 125 -27.41 19.02 12.24
C ASN A 125 -27.00 17.98 13.30
N ILE A 126 -27.95 17.19 13.79
CA ILE A 126 -27.71 16.16 14.82
C ILE A 126 -26.63 15.14 14.38
N GLY A 127 -26.59 14.78 13.09
CA GLY A 127 -25.59 13.88 12.53
C GLY A 127 -24.18 14.47 12.56
N GLN A 128 -24.03 15.73 12.15
CA GLN A 128 -22.73 16.43 12.22
C GLN A 128 -22.25 16.58 13.68
N ILE A 129 -23.16 16.88 14.61
CA ILE A 129 -22.84 16.91 16.05
C ILE A 129 -22.36 15.55 16.52
N TRP A 130 -23.05 14.47 16.15
CA TRP A 130 -22.63 13.10 16.49
C TRP A 130 -21.23 12.77 15.96
N ILE A 131 -20.94 13.06 14.68
CA ILE A 131 -19.62 12.85 14.07
C ILE A 131 -18.54 13.62 14.84
N ASN A 132 -18.78 14.90 15.12
CA ASN A 132 -17.83 15.75 15.84
C ASN A 132 -17.58 15.23 17.26
N VAL A 133 -18.63 14.86 18.00
CA VAL A 133 -18.51 14.30 19.35
C VAL A 133 -17.73 12.98 19.34
N TYR A 134 -18.05 12.08 18.41
CA TYR A 134 -17.33 10.81 18.25
C TYR A 134 -15.83 11.04 17.97
N TYR A 135 -15.52 11.84 16.96
CA TYR A 135 -14.16 12.18 16.56
C TYR A 135 -13.35 12.81 17.69
N ILE A 136 -13.88 13.86 18.31
CA ILE A 136 -13.20 14.61 19.38
C ILE A 136 -12.98 13.71 20.59
N THR A 137 -14.02 12.98 21.02
CA THR A 137 -13.93 12.12 22.22
C THR A 137 -12.84 11.07 22.07
N TYR A 138 -12.87 10.30 20.98
CA TYR A 138 -11.89 9.23 20.75
C TYR A 138 -10.47 9.79 20.62
N THR A 139 -10.32 10.91 19.91
CA THR A 139 -9.01 11.52 19.71
C THR A 139 -8.44 12.10 21.00
N VAL A 140 -9.25 12.81 21.80
CA VAL A 140 -8.82 13.36 23.10
C VAL A 140 -8.43 12.24 24.07
N ILE A 141 -9.21 11.17 24.18
CA ILE A 141 -8.85 10.02 25.03
C ILE A 141 -7.51 9.43 24.57
N THR A 142 -7.32 9.27 23.25
CA THR A 142 -6.07 8.74 22.68
C THR A 142 -4.87 9.63 23.05
N ILE A 143 -4.99 10.95 22.85
CA ILE A 143 -3.93 11.91 23.18
C ILE A 143 -3.63 11.91 24.68
N VAL A 144 -4.66 11.89 25.54
CA VAL A 144 -4.48 11.87 27.00
C VAL A 144 -3.73 10.62 27.46
N LEU A 145 -4.08 9.44 26.92
CA LEU A 145 -3.37 8.19 27.23
C LEU A 145 -1.89 8.28 26.84
N LEU A 146 -1.61 8.76 25.62
CA LEU A 146 -0.24 8.89 25.14
C LEU A 146 0.57 9.94 25.90
N ILE A 147 -0.03 11.06 26.31
CA ILE A 147 0.62 12.08 27.15
C ILE A 147 0.94 11.53 28.54
N ARG A 148 0.01 10.78 29.15
CA ARG A 148 0.25 10.13 30.45
C ARG A 148 1.43 9.19 30.36
N TRP A 149 1.44 8.33 29.35
CA TRP A 149 2.56 7.42 29.10
C TRP A 149 3.87 8.17 28.83
N TRP A 150 3.85 9.24 28.04
CA TRP A 150 5.03 10.08 27.81
C TRP A 150 5.61 10.71 29.09
N ARG A 151 4.78 11.06 30.07
CA ARG A 151 5.22 11.60 31.36
C ARG A 151 5.93 10.56 32.23
N GLU A 152 5.59 9.28 32.10
CA GLU A 152 6.19 8.18 32.87
C GLU A 152 7.59 7.80 32.36
N ILE A 153 7.99 8.27 31.18
CA ILE A 153 9.26 7.91 30.55
C ILE A 153 10.37 8.87 30.97
N GLU A 154 11.57 8.32 31.19
CA GLU A 154 12.78 9.04 31.58
C GLU A 154 13.13 10.21 30.61
N PRO A 155 13.43 11.42 31.14
CA PRO A 155 13.61 12.66 30.37
C PRO A 155 14.58 12.57 29.18
N ASP A 156 15.72 11.89 29.34
CA ASP A 156 16.80 11.85 28.35
C ASP A 156 16.83 10.55 27.54
N SER A 157 15.82 9.70 27.71
CA SER A 157 15.76 8.46 26.94
C SER A 157 15.51 8.75 25.46
N PRO A 158 16.17 8.02 24.53
CA PRO A 158 15.86 8.11 23.10
C PRO A 158 14.40 7.72 22.80
N LEU A 159 13.78 6.97 23.71
CA LEU A 159 12.37 6.58 23.70
C LEU A 159 11.44 7.78 23.84
N LYS A 160 11.67 8.63 24.85
CA LYS A 160 10.84 9.82 25.12
C LYS A 160 10.85 10.76 23.93
N ARG A 161 12.03 11.02 23.36
CA ARG A 161 12.18 11.87 22.18
C ARG A 161 11.33 11.36 21.02
N GLN A 162 11.30 10.06 20.76
CA GLN A 162 10.51 9.49 19.66
C GLN A 162 9.00 9.61 19.91
N ILE A 163 8.54 9.35 21.13
CA ILE A 163 7.12 9.51 21.49
C ILE A 163 6.72 10.98 21.41
N THR A 164 7.61 11.92 21.73
CA THR A 164 7.36 13.34 21.50
C THR A 164 7.09 13.61 20.01
N HIS A 165 7.93 13.10 19.09
CA HIS A 165 7.69 13.27 17.65
C HIS A 165 6.38 12.62 17.21
N PHE A 166 6.06 11.43 17.73
CA PHE A 166 4.78 10.78 17.46
C PHE A 166 3.59 11.61 17.95
N LEU A 167 3.62 12.07 19.20
CA LEU A 167 2.61 12.96 19.79
C LEU A 167 2.42 14.24 18.98
N ILE A 168 3.51 14.94 18.64
CA ILE A 168 3.46 16.15 17.81
C ILE A 168 2.83 15.84 16.46
N SER A 169 3.27 14.76 15.81
CA SER A 169 2.75 14.36 14.50
C SER A 169 1.28 14.01 14.52
N MET A 170 0.73 13.59 15.67
CA MET A 170 -0.67 13.21 15.83
C MET A 170 -1.56 14.37 16.30
N MET A 171 -1.01 15.29 17.10
CA MET A 171 -1.70 16.52 17.48
C MET A 171 -1.82 17.50 16.33
N PHE A 172 -0.83 17.56 15.45
CA PHE A 172 -0.80 18.52 14.35
C PHE A 172 -2.00 18.41 13.39
N PRO A 173 -2.35 17.24 12.82
CA PRO A 173 -3.54 17.10 11.98
C PRO A 173 -4.84 17.33 12.74
N PHE A 174 -4.88 17.03 14.05
CA PHE A 174 -6.05 17.28 14.87
C PHE A 174 -6.33 18.79 14.99
N VAL A 175 -5.29 19.58 15.29
CA VAL A 175 -5.39 21.04 15.37
C VAL A 175 -5.73 21.63 14.01
N VAL A 176 -4.97 21.26 12.97
CA VAL A 176 -5.19 21.78 11.62
C VAL A 176 -6.58 21.39 11.11
N GLY A 177 -6.98 20.13 11.26
CA GLY A 177 -8.30 19.65 10.87
C GLY A 177 -9.43 20.33 11.63
N SER A 178 -9.26 20.66 12.91
CA SER A 178 -10.28 21.44 13.64
C SER A 178 -10.41 22.86 13.07
N ILE A 179 -9.30 23.46 12.63
CA ILE A 179 -9.27 24.80 12.00
C ILE A 179 -9.82 24.78 10.57
N THR A 180 -9.60 23.71 9.82
CA THR A 180 -9.95 23.66 8.38
C THR A 180 -11.26 22.96 8.09
N ASP A 181 -11.72 22.07 8.97
CA ASP A 181 -12.87 21.21 8.70
C ASP A 181 -14.08 21.53 9.60
N ILE A 182 -13.86 22.10 10.81
CA ILE A 182 -14.93 22.42 11.78
C ILE A 182 -15.19 23.93 11.84
N LEU A 183 -14.14 24.72 12.05
CA LEU A 183 -14.25 26.18 12.20
C LEU A 183 -14.90 26.90 11.00
N PRO A 184 -14.63 26.53 9.73
CA PRO A 184 -15.23 27.22 8.59
C PRO A 184 -16.76 27.09 8.55
N GLY A 185 -17.30 25.93 8.97
CA GLY A 185 -18.76 25.73 9.05
C GLY A 185 -19.43 26.49 10.18
N MET A 186 -18.71 26.76 11.27
CA MET A 186 -19.22 27.63 12.34
C MET A 186 -19.21 29.11 11.96
N LEU A 187 -18.30 29.52 11.06
CA LEU A 187 -18.08 30.91 10.65
C LEU A 187 -18.68 31.26 9.28
N GLY A 188 -19.29 30.29 8.57
CA GLY A 188 -19.81 30.48 7.22
C GLY A 188 -18.72 30.68 6.15
N LEU A 189 -17.51 30.17 6.37
CA LEU A 189 -16.33 30.32 5.50
C LEU A 189 -15.98 29.03 4.74
N GLU A 190 -16.89 28.06 4.68
CA GLU A 190 -16.67 26.70 4.13
C GLU A 190 -16.14 26.68 2.69
N GLN A 191 -16.52 27.67 1.87
CA GLN A 191 -16.08 27.77 0.47
C GLN A 191 -14.62 28.26 0.31
N ARG A 192 -14.03 28.86 1.35
CA ARG A 192 -12.71 29.52 1.26
C ARG A 192 -11.57 28.67 1.79
N ILE A 193 -11.86 27.67 2.61
CA ILE A 193 -10.85 26.87 3.31
C ILE A 193 -11.07 25.40 2.94
N PRO A 194 -10.14 24.76 2.22
CA PRO A 194 -10.25 23.35 1.93
C PRO A 194 -10.06 22.53 3.22
N ALA A 195 -10.71 21.38 3.30
CA ALA A 195 -10.47 20.43 4.38
C ALA A 195 -9.08 19.81 4.24
N LEU A 196 -8.19 20.07 5.21
CA LEU A 196 -6.80 19.64 5.16
C LEU A 196 -6.47 18.54 6.18
N ALA A 197 -7.42 18.13 7.02
CA ALA A 197 -7.17 17.11 8.04
C ALA A 197 -6.54 15.84 7.45
N ILE A 198 -7.12 15.31 6.36
CA ILE A 198 -6.70 14.04 5.76
C ILE A 198 -5.27 14.08 5.20
N PRO A 199 -4.86 15.07 4.37
CA PRO A 199 -3.47 15.21 3.94
C PRO A 199 -2.48 15.23 5.11
N PHE A 200 -2.82 15.91 6.21
CA PHE A 200 -1.93 16.01 7.38
C PHE A 200 -1.86 14.72 8.20
N MET A 201 -2.86 13.84 8.13
CA MET A 201 -2.82 12.53 8.78
C MET A 201 -1.81 11.56 8.15
N ILE A 202 -1.40 11.78 6.90
CA ILE A 202 -0.41 10.94 6.22
C ILE A 202 0.96 11.00 6.94
N PRO A 203 1.57 12.18 7.18
CA PRO A 203 2.76 12.31 8.04
C PRO A 203 2.64 11.61 9.39
N SER A 204 1.48 11.67 10.04
CA SER A 204 1.23 11.02 11.34
C SER A 204 1.34 9.50 11.24
N THR A 205 0.81 8.90 10.17
CA THR A 205 0.94 7.45 9.96
C THR A 205 2.37 7.03 9.62
N ILE A 206 3.14 7.87 8.93
CA ILE A 206 4.57 7.64 8.68
C ILE A 206 5.35 7.68 10.00
N SER A 207 5.09 8.69 10.84
CA SER A 207 5.68 8.83 12.17
C SER A 207 5.33 7.63 13.06
N LEU A 208 4.07 7.17 13.02
CA LEU A 208 3.63 5.96 13.70
C LEU A 208 4.42 4.74 13.23
N PHE A 209 4.57 4.55 11.92
CA PHE A 209 5.36 3.44 11.36
C PHE A 209 6.82 3.47 11.83
N ILE A 210 7.48 4.63 11.76
CA ILE A 210 8.87 4.80 12.18
C ILE A 210 9.03 4.49 13.67
N THR A 211 8.13 5.02 14.49
CA THR A 211 8.07 4.76 15.93
C THR A 211 7.91 3.26 16.16
N LEU A 212 6.91 2.63 15.59
CA LEU A 212 6.64 1.21 15.80
C LEU A 212 7.78 0.28 15.39
N ARG A 213 8.46 0.61 14.29
CA ARG A 213 9.64 -0.13 13.84
C ARG A 213 10.81 0.04 14.81
N ARG A 214 11.08 1.25 15.29
CA ARG A 214 12.21 1.53 16.20
C ARG A 214 11.99 1.02 17.60
N PHE A 215 10.74 0.96 18.06
CA PHE A 215 10.37 0.39 19.36
C PHE A 215 10.43 -1.14 19.38
N GLY A 216 10.71 -1.77 18.22
CA GLY A 216 10.62 -3.21 18.06
C GLY A 216 9.20 -3.74 18.25
N LEU A 217 8.16 -2.89 18.34
CA LEU A 217 6.78 -3.34 18.58
C LEU A 217 6.15 -3.97 17.32
N LEU A 218 6.66 -3.61 16.14
CA LEU A 218 6.63 -4.50 14.98
C LEU A 218 7.70 -5.57 15.20
N LEU A 219 7.49 -6.45 16.19
CA LEU A 219 8.49 -7.42 16.66
C LEU A 219 8.98 -8.29 15.49
N GLU A 220 10.20 -7.96 15.10
CA GLU A 220 11.34 -8.82 14.77
C GLU A 220 10.99 -10.06 13.95
N ARG A 221 11.32 -9.97 12.66
CA ARG A 221 12.01 -11.09 12.02
C ARG A 221 13.15 -11.43 12.98
N LYS A 222 13.13 -12.60 13.63
CA LYS A 222 14.38 -13.26 14.01
C LYS A 222 15.20 -13.21 12.73
N MET A 223 16.20 -12.33 12.67
CA MET A 223 17.35 -12.62 11.85
C MET A 223 17.91 -13.88 12.49
N GLU A 224 17.37 -15.03 12.09
CA GLU A 224 18.21 -16.17 11.90
C GLU A 224 19.28 -15.62 10.96
N ILE A 225 20.41 -15.24 11.54
CA ILE A 225 21.67 -15.19 10.83
C ILE A 225 21.66 -16.51 10.05
N PRO A 226 21.59 -16.50 8.71
CA PRO A 226 21.62 -17.74 7.97
C PRO A 226 22.98 -18.34 8.30
N LEU A 227 23.00 -19.28 9.24
CA LEU A 227 24.13 -20.14 9.48
C LEU A 227 24.16 -21.02 8.25
N LEU A 228 24.99 -20.60 7.29
CA LEU A 228 25.19 -21.16 5.97
C LEU A 228 23.95 -21.09 5.06
N PRO A 229 24.11 -20.72 3.78
CA PRO A 229 23.14 -21.10 2.78
C PRO A 229 23.16 -22.63 2.68
N GLU A 230 22.22 -23.31 3.34
CA GLU A 230 21.91 -24.70 3.00
C GLU A 230 21.52 -24.74 1.52
N VAL A 231 22.40 -25.34 0.70
CA VAL A 231 22.20 -25.58 -0.72
C VAL A 231 20.80 -26.20 -0.92
N GLY A 232 19.88 -25.41 -1.47
CA GLY A 232 18.50 -25.82 -1.79
C GLY A 232 17.36 -24.97 -1.21
N LYS A 233 17.57 -24.22 -0.10
CA LYS A 233 16.50 -23.36 0.48
C LYS A 233 16.46 -21.93 -0.07
N SER A 234 17.55 -21.42 -0.64
CA SER A 234 17.65 -20.03 -1.08
C SER A 234 16.73 -19.69 -2.26
N THR A 235 16.47 -20.63 -3.17
CA THR A 235 15.69 -20.37 -4.39
C THR A 235 14.22 -20.06 -4.14
N ASP A 236 13.59 -20.68 -3.14
CA ASP A 236 12.16 -20.48 -2.87
C ASP A 236 11.88 -19.15 -2.17
N GLU A 237 12.75 -18.73 -1.25
CA GLU A 237 12.64 -17.43 -0.58
C GLU A 237 12.96 -16.27 -1.53
N GLU A 238 13.96 -16.45 -2.41
CA GLU A 238 14.25 -15.50 -3.50
C GLU A 238 13.05 -15.33 -4.43
N ARG A 239 12.45 -16.45 -4.88
CA ARG A 239 11.26 -16.40 -5.73
C ARG A 239 10.09 -15.73 -5.03
N MET A 240 9.88 -15.98 -3.74
CA MET A 240 8.85 -15.28 -2.96
C MET A 240 9.03 -13.75 -3.07
N ARG A 241 10.24 -13.23 -2.87
CA ARG A 241 10.52 -11.79 -2.96
C ARG A 241 10.31 -11.24 -4.38
N LEU A 242 10.65 -12.01 -5.41
CA LEU A 242 10.38 -11.64 -6.81
C LEU A 242 8.87 -11.46 -7.05
N PHE A 243 8.04 -12.42 -6.59
CA PHE A 243 6.58 -12.35 -6.70
C PHE A 243 5.98 -11.21 -5.87
N GLU A 244 6.48 -10.97 -4.67
CA GLU A 244 6.08 -9.82 -3.83
C GLU A 244 6.38 -8.48 -4.52
N THR A 245 7.54 -8.36 -5.16
CA THR A 245 7.93 -7.14 -5.86
C THR A 245 7.12 -6.94 -7.13
N ALA A 246 6.88 -8.01 -7.90
CA ALA A 246 6.00 -7.96 -9.06
C ALA A 246 4.58 -7.54 -8.65
N ALA A 247 4.03 -8.13 -7.58
CA ALA A 247 2.75 -7.74 -7.00
C ALA A 247 2.72 -6.25 -6.62
N ALA A 248 3.76 -5.73 -5.98
CA ALA A 248 3.88 -4.31 -5.64
C ALA A 248 3.83 -3.42 -6.88
N ILE A 249 4.51 -3.78 -7.96
CA ILE A 249 4.48 -3.03 -9.22
C ILE A 249 3.09 -3.04 -9.86
N PHE A 250 2.40 -4.18 -9.88
CA PHE A 250 1.01 -4.24 -10.34
C PHE A 250 0.10 -3.32 -9.53
N MET A 251 0.21 -3.37 -8.20
CA MET A 251 -0.60 -2.52 -7.32
C MET A 251 -0.30 -1.02 -7.49
N ILE A 252 0.98 -0.63 -7.61
CA ILE A 252 1.38 0.76 -7.84
C ILE A 252 0.94 1.21 -9.24
N GLY A 253 1.09 0.36 -10.25
CA GLY A 253 0.64 0.62 -11.62
C GLY A 253 -0.87 0.84 -11.70
N ALA A 254 -1.66 0.03 -10.99
CA ALA A 254 -3.11 0.19 -10.89
C ALA A 254 -3.49 1.56 -10.30
N VAL A 255 -2.88 1.94 -9.18
CA VAL A 255 -3.11 3.24 -8.52
C VAL A 255 -2.66 4.40 -9.41
N GLY A 256 -1.50 4.27 -10.08
CA GLY A 256 -0.99 5.28 -11.00
C GLY A 256 -1.89 5.47 -12.23
N SER A 257 -2.43 4.38 -12.77
CA SER A 257 -3.41 4.42 -13.86
C SER A 257 -4.65 5.19 -13.44
N LEU A 258 -5.29 4.81 -12.33
CA LEU A 258 -6.45 5.51 -11.78
C LEU A 258 -6.18 7.00 -11.57
N PHE A 259 -5.02 7.33 -11.01
CA PHE A 259 -4.64 8.71 -10.76
C PHE A 259 -4.58 9.51 -12.07
N SER A 260 -3.86 8.98 -13.07
CA SER A 260 -3.72 9.64 -14.37
C SER A 260 -5.02 9.70 -15.17
N GLY A 261 -5.84 8.65 -15.13
CA GLY A 261 -7.07 8.53 -15.91
C GLY A 261 -8.22 9.34 -15.33
N TYR A 262 -8.54 9.11 -14.05
CA TYR A 262 -9.69 9.76 -13.43
C TYR A 262 -9.39 11.21 -13.02
N PHE A 263 -8.29 11.45 -12.30
CA PHE A 263 -8.03 12.79 -11.74
C PHE A 263 -7.46 13.77 -12.76
N ILE A 264 -6.62 13.30 -13.70
CA ILE A 264 -5.98 14.17 -14.69
C ILE A 264 -6.75 14.17 -16.01
N ALA A 265 -7.00 13.01 -16.62
CA ALA A 265 -7.71 12.92 -17.90
C ALA A 265 -9.25 13.05 -17.78
N ARG A 266 -9.80 13.09 -16.56
CA ARG A 266 -11.25 13.20 -16.30
C ARG A 266 -12.06 12.11 -17.00
N GLU A 267 -11.47 10.91 -17.11
CA GLU A 267 -12.14 9.75 -17.69
C GLU A 267 -13.22 9.19 -16.75
N SER A 268 -14.02 8.26 -17.27
CA SER A 268 -15.07 7.56 -16.53
C SER A 268 -14.50 6.88 -15.28
N LEU A 269 -15.05 7.24 -14.11
CA LEU A 269 -14.66 6.64 -12.84
C LEU A 269 -14.88 5.13 -12.82
N VAL A 270 -15.96 4.67 -13.45
CA VAL A 270 -16.34 3.24 -13.45
C VAL A 270 -15.28 2.42 -14.19
N ASP A 271 -14.83 2.90 -15.35
CA ASP A 271 -13.86 2.19 -16.17
C ASP A 271 -12.47 2.17 -15.51
N GLU A 272 -12.07 3.29 -14.93
CA GLU A 272 -10.80 3.38 -14.19
C GLU A 272 -10.82 2.55 -12.90
N LEU A 273 -11.95 2.51 -12.17
CA LEU A 273 -12.10 1.63 -11.02
C LEU A 273 -12.12 0.16 -11.42
N LEU A 274 -12.73 -0.21 -12.55
CA LEU A 274 -12.73 -1.57 -13.07
C LEU A 274 -11.30 -2.02 -13.41
N LEU A 275 -10.57 -1.22 -14.18
CA LEU A 275 -9.17 -1.49 -14.51
C LEU A 275 -8.33 -1.63 -13.24
N THR A 276 -8.49 -0.69 -12.30
CA THR A 276 -7.78 -0.72 -11.02
C THR A 276 -8.09 -1.98 -10.24
N ALA A 277 -9.38 -2.35 -10.12
CA ALA A 277 -9.81 -3.53 -9.38
C ALA A 277 -9.22 -4.82 -9.98
N VAL A 278 -9.23 -4.95 -11.31
CA VAL A 278 -8.67 -6.11 -12.00
C VAL A 278 -7.16 -6.18 -11.79
N VAL A 279 -6.42 -5.12 -12.09
CA VAL A 279 -4.95 -5.10 -11.99
C VAL A 279 -4.49 -5.25 -10.54
N PHE A 280 -5.20 -4.63 -9.59
CA PHE A 280 -4.92 -4.77 -8.17
C PHE A 280 -5.20 -6.20 -7.68
N SER A 281 -6.29 -6.83 -8.13
CA SER A 281 -6.59 -8.24 -7.82
C SER A 281 -5.55 -9.18 -8.39
N LEU A 282 -5.05 -8.92 -9.62
CA LEU A 282 -3.93 -9.66 -10.19
C LEU A 282 -2.66 -9.48 -9.36
N GLY A 283 -2.37 -8.26 -8.88
CA GLY A 283 -1.26 -8.01 -7.96
C GLY A 283 -1.37 -8.82 -6.66
N ILE A 284 -2.56 -8.86 -6.04
CA ILE A 284 -2.81 -9.73 -4.87
C ILE A 284 -2.57 -11.19 -5.24
N PHE A 285 -3.14 -11.66 -6.35
CA PHE A 285 -2.99 -13.04 -6.82
C PHE A 285 -1.50 -13.41 -7.01
N LEU A 286 -0.71 -12.55 -7.65
CA LEU A 286 0.72 -12.75 -7.86
C LEU A 286 1.48 -12.99 -6.55
N ARG A 287 1.16 -12.23 -5.50
CA ARG A 287 1.77 -12.41 -4.17
C ARG A 287 1.48 -13.77 -3.57
N PHE A 288 0.33 -14.37 -3.86
CA PHE A 288 -0.06 -15.68 -3.33
C PHE A 288 0.44 -16.86 -4.17
N ILE A 289 0.94 -16.65 -5.39
CA ILE A 289 1.42 -17.74 -6.26
C ILE A 289 2.43 -18.67 -5.56
N PRO A 290 3.49 -18.18 -4.88
CA PRO A 290 4.47 -19.06 -4.24
C PRO A 290 3.93 -19.82 -3.01
N LEU A 291 2.77 -19.42 -2.50
CA LEU A 291 2.03 -20.09 -1.43
C LEU A 291 1.07 -21.16 -1.98
N ILE A 292 0.58 -20.98 -3.21
CA ILE A 292 -0.34 -21.91 -3.88
C ILE A 292 0.42 -23.11 -4.45
N THR A 293 1.55 -22.89 -5.13
CA THR A 293 2.34 -23.96 -5.76
C THR A 293 3.83 -23.77 -5.49
N LYS A 294 4.51 -24.88 -5.21
CA LYS A 294 5.98 -24.94 -5.08
C LYS A 294 6.68 -25.24 -6.41
N ASN A 295 5.94 -25.68 -7.44
CA ASN A 295 6.51 -25.97 -8.74
C ASN A 295 6.84 -24.69 -9.50
N HIS A 296 8.12 -24.43 -9.77
CA HIS A 296 8.59 -23.20 -10.43
C HIS A 296 8.00 -23.02 -11.83
N THR A 297 7.72 -24.11 -12.56
CA THR A 297 7.11 -24.04 -13.89
C THR A 297 5.67 -23.54 -13.80
N GLU A 298 4.88 -24.08 -12.87
CA GLU A 298 3.51 -23.63 -12.64
C GLU A 298 3.46 -22.18 -12.15
N GLN A 299 4.37 -21.79 -11.25
CA GLN A 299 4.49 -20.39 -10.81
C GLN A 299 4.72 -19.44 -12.01
N ASN A 300 5.62 -19.81 -12.92
CA ASN A 300 5.90 -19.02 -14.13
C ASN A 300 4.69 -18.97 -15.08
N THR A 301 3.96 -20.08 -15.22
CA THR A 301 2.73 -20.11 -16.03
C THR A 301 1.65 -19.22 -15.43
N LEU A 302 1.43 -19.26 -14.12
CA LEU A 302 0.46 -18.40 -13.44
C LEU A 302 0.85 -16.91 -13.53
N PHE A 303 2.15 -16.59 -13.39
CA PHE A 303 2.66 -15.25 -13.60
C PHE A 303 2.40 -14.74 -15.02
N LEU A 304 2.66 -15.59 -16.01
CA LEU A 304 2.44 -15.30 -17.42
C LEU A 304 0.96 -15.03 -17.71
N ILE A 305 0.06 -15.89 -17.20
CA ILE A 305 -1.40 -15.70 -17.35
C ILE A 305 -1.82 -14.36 -16.74
N ALA A 306 -1.39 -14.06 -15.51
CA ALA A 306 -1.71 -12.80 -14.85
C ALA A 306 -1.19 -11.58 -15.65
N SER A 307 0.01 -11.69 -16.21
CA SER A 307 0.63 -10.63 -17.03
C SER A 307 -0.13 -10.40 -18.34
N ILE A 308 -0.55 -11.47 -19.03
CA ILE A 308 -1.34 -11.37 -20.27
C ILE A 308 -2.71 -10.76 -19.98
N ILE A 309 -3.38 -11.17 -18.91
CA ILE A 309 -4.68 -10.60 -18.51
C ILE A 309 -4.52 -9.12 -18.17
N GLY A 310 -3.56 -8.77 -17.31
CA GLY A 310 -3.30 -7.37 -16.94
C GLY A 310 -2.99 -6.49 -18.14
N MET A 311 -2.11 -6.97 -19.02
CA MET A 311 -1.78 -6.34 -20.31
C MET A 311 -3.02 -6.10 -21.17
N THR A 312 -3.86 -7.12 -21.32
CA THR A 312 -5.06 -7.04 -22.16
C THR A 312 -6.04 -5.99 -21.65
N PHE A 313 -6.26 -5.92 -20.34
CA PHE A 313 -7.12 -4.89 -19.73
C PHE A 313 -6.58 -3.48 -19.95
N PHE A 314 -5.28 -3.28 -19.79
CA PHE A 314 -4.64 -1.99 -20.07
C PHE A 314 -4.83 -1.56 -21.54
N ILE A 315 -4.70 -2.50 -22.49
CA ILE A 315 -4.88 -2.23 -23.92
C ILE A 315 -6.32 -1.91 -24.26
N ILE A 316 -7.26 -2.75 -23.83
CA ILE A 316 -8.70 -2.58 -24.11
C ILE A 316 -9.13 -1.18 -23.65
N LYS A 317 -8.65 -0.76 -22.48
CA LYS A 317 -9.01 0.53 -21.90
C LYS A 317 -8.49 1.74 -22.69
N ASP A 318 -7.29 1.66 -23.25
CA ASP A 318 -6.68 2.76 -24.03
C ASP A 318 -6.73 2.48 -25.56
N ILE A 319 -7.61 1.56 -26.02
CA ILE A 319 -7.69 1.14 -27.43
C ILE A 319 -8.10 2.29 -28.35
N ASP A 320 -9.06 3.10 -27.90
CA ASP A 320 -9.55 4.28 -28.62
C ASP A 320 -8.49 5.39 -28.72
N LYS A 321 -7.42 5.29 -27.92
CA LYS A 321 -6.25 6.19 -27.93
C LYS A 321 -5.03 5.52 -28.59
N GLY A 322 -5.23 4.39 -29.27
CA GLY A 322 -4.18 3.64 -29.94
C GLY A 322 -3.15 3.03 -28.99
N ALA A 323 -3.50 2.86 -27.70
CA ALA A 323 -2.62 2.38 -26.64
C ALA A 323 -1.26 3.11 -26.59
N ILE A 324 -1.22 4.41 -26.96
CA ILE A 324 0.01 5.15 -27.31
C ILE A 324 1.09 5.19 -26.23
N SER A 325 0.70 5.12 -24.95
CA SER A 325 1.63 5.08 -23.81
C SER A 325 1.63 3.71 -23.13
N VAL A 326 0.51 2.98 -23.22
CA VAL A 326 0.30 1.71 -22.51
C VAL A 326 1.14 0.58 -23.07
N TRP A 327 1.50 0.61 -24.35
CA TRP A 327 2.35 -0.42 -24.95
C TRP A 327 3.69 -0.59 -24.21
N ALA A 328 4.20 0.46 -23.57
CA ALA A 328 5.45 0.39 -22.82
C ALA A 328 5.33 -0.48 -21.55
N VAL A 329 4.13 -0.73 -21.03
CA VAL A 329 3.91 -1.59 -19.85
C VAL A 329 4.38 -3.02 -20.10
N TYR A 330 4.36 -3.51 -21.34
CA TYR A 330 4.82 -4.87 -21.65
C TYR A 330 6.30 -5.07 -21.34
N THR A 331 7.11 -4.02 -21.40
CA THR A 331 8.53 -4.09 -21.07
C THR A 331 8.75 -4.50 -19.62
N ILE A 332 7.90 -4.01 -18.70
CA ILE A 332 7.94 -4.37 -17.29
C ILE A 332 7.60 -5.85 -17.11
N PHE A 333 6.54 -6.33 -17.76
CA PHE A 333 6.16 -7.74 -17.68
C PHE A 333 7.19 -8.67 -18.32
N LEU A 334 7.80 -8.26 -19.42
CA LEU A 334 8.87 -9.00 -20.08
C LEU A 334 10.11 -9.09 -19.18
N LEU A 335 10.53 -7.99 -18.55
CA LEU A 335 11.65 -7.98 -17.60
C LEU A 335 11.46 -9.00 -16.46
N TYR A 336 10.27 -9.04 -15.87
CA TYR A 336 9.98 -10.04 -14.82
C TYR A 336 9.92 -11.46 -15.35
N THR A 337 9.36 -11.68 -16.55
CA THR A 337 9.32 -13.02 -17.16
C THR A 337 10.73 -13.54 -17.44
N VAL A 338 11.66 -12.68 -17.86
CA VAL A 338 13.08 -13.02 -18.04
C VAL A 338 13.73 -13.45 -16.73
N VAL A 339 13.43 -12.74 -15.64
CA VAL A 339 14.01 -13.00 -14.31
C VAL A 339 13.51 -14.30 -13.70
N LEU A 340 12.29 -14.71 -14.03
CA LEU A 340 11.75 -16.01 -13.67
C LEU A 340 12.47 -17.19 -14.37
N ASN A 341 13.48 -16.90 -15.19
CA ASN A 341 14.45 -17.80 -15.80
C ASN A 341 13.81 -18.94 -16.59
N SER A 342 12.86 -18.60 -17.47
CA SER A 342 12.23 -19.56 -18.35
C SER A 342 12.09 -19.03 -19.78
N ASP A 343 12.97 -19.47 -20.66
CA ASP A 343 12.99 -19.08 -22.08
C ASP A 343 11.66 -19.34 -22.79
N ARG A 344 11.01 -20.48 -22.50
CA ARG A 344 9.71 -20.82 -23.09
C ARG A 344 8.62 -19.80 -22.76
N HIS A 345 8.55 -19.36 -21.50
CA HIS A 345 7.55 -18.37 -21.06
C HIS A 345 7.86 -16.98 -21.62
N VAL A 346 9.15 -16.60 -21.69
CA VAL A 346 9.58 -15.34 -22.31
C VAL A 346 9.21 -15.30 -23.79
N LEU A 347 9.56 -16.34 -24.54
CA LEU A 347 9.23 -16.45 -25.97
C LEU A 347 7.72 -16.45 -26.19
N PHE A 348 6.96 -17.19 -25.39
CA PHE A 348 5.50 -17.21 -25.49
C PHE A 348 4.90 -15.83 -25.22
N PHE A 349 5.33 -15.15 -24.15
CA PHE A 349 4.88 -13.79 -23.85
C PHE A 349 5.19 -12.83 -25.00
N LEU A 350 6.40 -12.91 -25.55
CA LEU A 350 6.81 -12.12 -26.72
C LEU A 350 5.88 -12.38 -27.91
N TRP A 351 5.63 -13.64 -28.27
CA TRP A 351 4.72 -13.97 -29.37
C TRP A 351 3.30 -13.44 -29.14
N VAL A 352 2.75 -13.60 -27.94
CA VAL A 352 1.43 -13.06 -27.58
C VAL A 352 1.40 -11.54 -27.73
N THR A 353 2.41 -10.84 -27.22
CA THR A 353 2.47 -9.38 -27.31
C THR A 353 2.57 -8.88 -28.76
N LEU A 354 3.37 -9.55 -29.60
CA LEU A 354 3.48 -9.24 -31.03
C LEU A 354 2.15 -9.50 -31.77
N ILE A 355 1.49 -10.63 -31.51
CA ILE A 355 0.19 -10.96 -32.10
C ILE A 355 -0.84 -9.90 -31.72
N ILE A 356 -0.88 -9.46 -30.46
CA ILE A 356 -1.79 -8.40 -30.02
C ILE A 356 -1.49 -7.09 -30.77
N GLN A 357 -0.23 -6.73 -30.99
CA GLN A 357 0.12 -5.53 -31.76
C GLN A 357 -0.32 -5.63 -33.23
N VAL A 358 -0.12 -6.80 -33.86
CA VAL A 358 -0.62 -7.05 -35.22
C VAL A 358 -2.15 -6.98 -35.27
N ALA A 359 -2.85 -7.55 -34.29
CA ALA A 359 -4.30 -7.49 -34.19
C ALA A 359 -4.81 -6.05 -34.04
N LEU A 360 -4.17 -5.24 -33.18
CA LEU A 360 -4.49 -3.82 -33.03
C LEU A 360 -4.25 -3.04 -34.33
N TRP A 361 -3.16 -3.34 -35.04
CA TRP A 361 -2.86 -2.69 -36.31
C TRP A 361 -3.93 -2.99 -37.37
N ILE A 362 -4.43 -4.22 -37.43
CA ILE A 362 -5.49 -4.63 -38.37
C ILE A 362 -6.85 -4.02 -37.97
N ALA A 363 -7.19 -4.07 -36.67
CA ALA A 363 -8.50 -3.63 -36.17
C ALA A 363 -8.63 -2.10 -36.12
N TYR A 364 -7.56 -1.39 -35.78
CA TYR A 364 -7.52 0.06 -35.59
C TYR A 364 -6.34 0.69 -36.37
N PRO A 365 -6.36 0.66 -37.72
CA PRO A 365 -5.23 1.08 -38.54
C PRO A 365 -4.96 2.59 -38.48
N LYS A 366 -5.96 3.40 -38.12
CA LYS A 366 -5.84 4.85 -37.93
C LYS A 366 -6.59 5.26 -36.68
N VAL A 367 -5.87 5.74 -35.68
CA VAL A 367 -6.43 6.28 -34.44
C VAL A 367 -5.85 7.66 -34.19
N HIS A 368 -6.73 8.62 -33.87
CA HIS A 368 -6.33 9.97 -33.50
C HIS A 368 -6.25 10.06 -31.98
N ALA A 369 -5.02 10.12 -31.45
CA ALA A 369 -4.78 10.25 -30.02
C ALA A 369 -4.25 11.64 -29.69
N VAL A 370 -4.87 12.31 -28.72
CA VAL A 370 -4.36 13.55 -28.13
C VAL A 370 -3.37 13.19 -27.04
N VAL A 371 -2.13 13.68 -27.14
CA VAL A 371 -1.12 13.52 -26.09
C VAL A 371 -1.24 14.70 -25.13
N ASP A 372 -2.02 14.48 -24.07
CA ASP A 372 -2.28 15.46 -23.02
C ASP A 372 -1.39 15.24 -21.78
N ASN A 373 -1.62 16.05 -20.74
CA ASN A 373 -0.90 15.96 -19.46
C ASN A 373 -1.01 14.56 -18.84
N ALA A 374 -2.16 13.87 -18.99
CA ALA A 374 -2.35 12.54 -18.45
C ALA A 374 -1.50 11.50 -19.17
N GLN A 375 -1.36 11.61 -20.50
CA GLN A 375 -0.48 10.74 -21.28
C GLN A 375 1.00 10.92 -20.90
N TYR A 376 1.46 12.16 -20.73
CA TYR A 376 2.82 12.40 -20.23
C TYR A 376 3.02 11.84 -18.81
N LEU A 377 2.04 11.99 -17.94
CA LEU A 377 2.10 11.46 -16.58
C LEU A 377 2.15 9.92 -16.58
N LYS A 378 1.34 9.25 -17.41
CA LYS A 378 1.40 7.78 -17.60
C LYS A 378 2.81 7.34 -18.01
N ARG A 379 3.44 8.04 -18.96
CA ARG A 379 4.82 7.76 -19.40
C ARG A 379 5.83 7.91 -18.27
N ILE A 380 5.75 9.00 -17.49
CA ILE A 380 6.62 9.21 -16.32
C ILE A 380 6.45 8.07 -15.31
N PHE A 381 5.21 7.65 -15.02
CA PHE A 381 4.95 6.51 -14.14
C PHE A 381 5.58 5.22 -14.66
N ILE A 382 5.41 4.90 -15.95
CA ILE A 382 5.99 3.71 -16.57
C ILE A 382 7.51 3.74 -16.52
N ILE A 383 8.14 4.89 -16.78
CA ILE A 383 9.61 5.05 -16.72
C ILE A 383 10.12 4.81 -15.29
N ILE A 384 9.50 5.44 -14.29
CA ILE A 384 9.88 5.27 -12.88
C ILE A 384 9.71 3.81 -12.43
N LEU A 385 8.60 3.16 -12.80
CA LEU A 385 8.35 1.75 -12.49
C LEU A 385 9.34 0.83 -13.19
N SER A 386 9.67 1.11 -14.45
CA SER A 386 10.68 0.34 -15.20
C SER A 386 12.06 0.49 -14.56
N TYR A 387 12.46 1.70 -14.16
CA TYR A 387 13.70 1.94 -13.42
C TYR A 387 13.72 1.18 -12.09
N ALA A 388 12.63 1.23 -11.32
CA ALA A 388 12.52 0.52 -10.05
C ALA A 388 12.62 -1.01 -10.25
N ALA A 389 11.96 -1.55 -11.28
CA ALA A 389 12.06 -2.94 -11.67
C ALA A 389 13.51 -3.30 -12.01
N VAL A 390 14.13 -2.61 -12.97
CA VAL A 390 15.52 -2.88 -13.39
C VAL A 390 16.48 -2.80 -12.21
N ARG A 391 16.41 -1.76 -11.37
CA ARG A 391 17.29 -1.60 -10.22
C ARG A 391 17.14 -2.73 -9.21
N TYR A 392 15.91 -3.15 -8.93
CA TYR A 392 15.64 -4.30 -8.08
C TYR A 392 16.27 -5.57 -8.66
N LEU A 393 16.09 -5.79 -9.97
CA LEU A 393 16.66 -6.94 -10.66
C LEU A 393 18.19 -6.93 -10.64
N THR A 394 18.83 -5.80 -10.96
CA THR A 394 20.29 -5.68 -10.91
C THR A 394 20.83 -5.94 -9.52
N ASN A 395 20.16 -5.44 -8.47
CA ASN A 395 20.55 -5.74 -7.10
C ASN A 395 20.47 -7.25 -6.81
N GLU A 396 19.38 -7.91 -7.19
CA GLU A 396 19.21 -9.35 -7.00
C GLU A 396 20.30 -10.17 -7.72
N TYR A 397 20.63 -9.81 -8.96
CA TYR A 397 21.71 -10.46 -9.71
C TYR A 397 23.09 -10.23 -9.07
N SER A 398 23.40 -9.00 -8.66
CA SER A 398 24.69 -8.70 -8.02
C SER A 398 24.85 -9.41 -6.67
N LEU A 399 23.75 -9.62 -5.94
CA LEU A 399 23.74 -10.42 -4.72
C LEU A 399 24.03 -11.90 -5.01
N LYS A 400 23.49 -12.44 -6.11
CA LYS A 400 23.78 -13.81 -6.56
C LYS A 400 25.24 -14.00 -6.95
N GLU A 401 25.78 -13.07 -7.75
CA GLU A 401 27.18 -13.10 -8.17
C GLU A 401 28.12 -13.10 -6.97
N ARG A 402 27.89 -12.19 -6.01
CA ARG A 402 28.68 -12.13 -4.78
C ARG A 402 28.54 -13.39 -3.92
N GLY A 403 27.37 -14.02 -3.91
CA GLY A 403 27.14 -15.31 -3.25
C GLY A 403 27.96 -16.44 -3.87
N TYR A 404 28.01 -16.51 -5.21
CA TYR A 404 28.82 -17.50 -5.93
C TYR A 404 30.32 -17.26 -5.76
N GLU A 405 30.78 -16.00 -5.77
CA GLU A 405 32.19 -15.66 -5.50
C GLU A 405 32.64 -16.10 -4.11
N LEU A 406 31.80 -15.87 -3.08
CA LEU A 406 32.09 -16.28 -1.70
C LEU A 406 32.21 -17.81 -1.61
N PHE A 407 31.27 -18.53 -2.21
CA PHE A 407 31.26 -20.00 -2.23
C PHE A 407 32.48 -20.58 -2.96
N ALA A 408 32.83 -20.03 -4.12
CA ALA A 408 34.02 -20.46 -4.86
C ALA A 408 35.30 -20.25 -4.03
N ARG A 409 35.40 -19.13 -3.31
CA ARG A 409 36.53 -18.85 -2.42
C ARG A 409 36.59 -19.82 -1.23
N GLU A 410 35.46 -20.17 -0.64
CA GLU A 410 35.40 -21.16 0.43
C GLU A 410 35.80 -22.57 -0.06
N GLN A 411 35.36 -22.97 -1.26
CA GLN A 411 35.80 -24.22 -1.88
C GLN A 411 37.30 -24.23 -2.16
N GLU A 412 37.87 -23.14 -2.67
CA GLU A 412 39.32 -23.00 -2.89
C GLU A 412 40.10 -23.14 -1.57
N ILE A 413 39.61 -22.53 -0.49
CA ILE A 413 40.22 -22.66 0.84
C ILE A 413 40.13 -24.11 1.35
N LEU A 414 38.97 -24.77 1.21
CA LEU A 414 38.79 -26.16 1.61
C LEU A 414 39.66 -27.12 0.80
N GLU A 415 39.79 -26.90 -0.51
CA GLU A 415 40.66 -27.67 -1.39
C GLU A 415 42.14 -27.46 -1.01
N LYS A 416 42.55 -26.23 -0.67
CA LYS A 416 43.89 -25.93 -0.19
C LYS A 416 44.19 -26.58 1.16
N ILE A 417 43.23 -26.61 2.08
CA ILE A 417 43.35 -27.31 3.36
C ILE A 417 43.45 -28.82 3.11
N SER A 418 42.54 -29.40 2.31
CA SER A 418 42.51 -30.82 2.01
C SER A 418 43.79 -31.29 1.29
N SER A 419 44.27 -30.54 0.31
CA SER A 419 45.51 -30.85 -0.40
C SER A 419 46.73 -30.78 0.53
N ASN A 420 46.81 -29.77 1.39
CA ASN A 420 47.85 -29.70 2.42
C ASN A 420 47.81 -30.91 3.37
N PHE A 421 46.62 -31.35 3.80
CA PHE A 421 46.47 -32.55 4.65
C PHE A 421 46.85 -33.84 3.93
N ILE A 422 46.51 -33.99 2.64
CA ILE A 422 46.88 -35.15 1.83
C ILE A 422 48.38 -35.17 1.50
N SER A 423 49.01 -34.00 1.32
CA SER A 423 50.45 -33.88 1.07
C SER A 423 51.31 -34.11 2.31
N VAL A 424 50.72 -34.16 3.52
CA VAL A 424 51.40 -34.63 4.72
C VAL A 424 51.42 -36.16 4.69
N THR A 425 52.26 -36.71 3.83
CA THR A 425 52.65 -38.13 3.84
C THR A 425 53.72 -38.38 4.90
N THR A 426 53.76 -39.59 5.43
CA THR A 426 54.60 -40.06 6.55
C THR A 426 56.10 -39.82 6.43
N GLU A 427 56.61 -39.41 5.26
CA GLU A 427 58.00 -38.98 5.07
C GLU A 427 58.31 -37.61 5.71
N ASN A 428 57.35 -36.68 5.79
CA ASN A 428 57.55 -35.33 6.36
C ASN A 428 57.36 -35.26 7.88
N MET A 429 57.02 -36.37 8.55
CA MET A 429 56.77 -36.42 10.00
C MET A 429 57.96 -36.98 10.80
N ARG A 430 59.12 -37.20 10.16
CA ARG A 430 60.33 -37.78 10.79
C ARG A 430 61.57 -36.88 10.77
N GLU A 431 61.44 -35.62 10.36
CA GLU A 431 62.34 -34.54 10.81
C GLU A 431 61.60 -33.70 11.85
#